data_AF-A0A970R2Z1-F1
#
_entry.id   AF-A0A970R2Z1-F1
#
_cell.length_a   1.000
_cell.length_b   1.000
_cell.length_c   1.000
_cell.angle_alpha   90.00
_cell.angle_beta   90.00
_cell.angle_gamma   90.00
#
_symmetry.space_group_name_H-M   'P 1'
#
loop_
_entity.id
_entity.type
_entity.pdbx_description
1 polymer ?
#
loop_
_entity_poly.entity_id
_entity_poly.type
_entity_poly.pdbx_seq_one_letter_code
_entity_poly.pdbx_strand_id
1 'polypeptide(L)'
;MQNRDYLRTNLIIFSTIYIGYFERLISFVGFENAAITLVDEDQKKAVHRLFEKLTDFYIEYAQLLHRYLNVEWIEFHDDWGNQRSLMFSLETHREIIFPLC
;
A
#
# COMPACT_ATOMS: atom_id res chain seq x y z
N MET A 1 16.98 -25.25 0.05
CA MET A 1 15.58 -24.79 -0.11
C MET A 1 15.02 -25.40 -1.40
N GLN A 2 13.94 -26.15 -1.30
CA GLN A 2 13.43 -27.09 -2.31
C GLN A 2 12.88 -26.42 -3.59
N ASN A 3 12.72 -25.09 -3.60
CA ASN A 3 12.07 -24.36 -4.70
C ASN A 3 13.01 -23.42 -5.49
N ARG A 4 14.33 -23.51 -5.27
CA ARG A 4 15.29 -22.54 -5.83
C ARG A 4 15.26 -22.49 -7.36
N ASP A 5 14.99 -23.62 -8.01
CA ASP A 5 14.98 -23.73 -9.46
C ASP A 5 13.75 -23.07 -10.10
N TYR A 6 12.62 -23.00 -9.38
CA TYR A 6 11.42 -22.28 -9.84
C TYR A 6 11.60 -20.75 -9.77
N LEU A 7 12.46 -20.27 -8.87
CA LEU A 7 12.71 -18.85 -8.66
C LEU A 7 13.87 -18.31 -9.50
N ARG A 8 14.60 -19.18 -10.19
CA ARG A 8 15.72 -18.84 -11.09
C ARG A 8 15.31 -19.13 -12.53
N THR A 9 14.44 -18.27 -13.04
CA THR A 9 13.86 -18.37 -14.38
C THR A 9 14.18 -17.11 -15.19
N ASN A 10 14.04 -17.18 -16.51
CA ASN A 10 14.12 -16.02 -17.40
C ASN A 10 12.77 -15.29 -17.53
N LEU A 11 11.77 -15.68 -16.73
CA LEU A 11 10.46 -15.06 -16.65
C LEU A 11 10.41 -14.10 -15.46
N ILE A 12 9.62 -13.03 -15.61
CA ILE A 12 9.34 -12.10 -14.50
C ILE A 12 8.56 -12.86 -13.41
N ILE A 13 9.05 -12.78 -12.18
CA ILE A 13 8.30 -13.23 -11.01
C ILE A 13 7.52 -12.04 -10.46
N PHE A 14 6.22 -12.23 -10.38
CA PHE A 14 5.25 -11.23 -9.96
C PHE A 14 4.66 -11.58 -8.59
N SER A 15 4.41 -10.57 -7.76
CA SER A 15 3.68 -10.71 -6.50
C SER A 15 2.79 -9.49 -6.24
N THR A 16 1.74 -9.68 -5.43
CA THR A 16 0.83 -8.60 -5.04
C THR A 16 0.95 -8.33 -3.54
N ILE A 17 1.05 -7.06 -3.17
CA ILE A 17 0.83 -6.58 -1.80
C ILE A 17 -0.63 -6.17 -1.71
N TYR A 18 -1.44 -6.99 -1.06
CA TYR A 18 -2.91 -6.86 -1.08
C TYR A 18 -3.50 -5.78 -0.18
N ILE A 19 -2.75 -5.27 0.79
CA ILE A 19 -3.26 -4.30 1.76
C ILE A 19 -2.38 -3.07 1.68
N GLY A 20 -2.90 -2.02 1.06
CA GLY A 20 -2.21 -0.74 0.87
C GLY A 20 -2.25 0.16 2.09
N TYR A 21 -2.35 1.46 1.87
CA TYR A 21 -2.44 2.47 2.93
C TYR A 21 -3.85 2.59 3.48
N PHE A 22 -4.85 2.77 2.61
CA PHE A 22 -6.23 2.97 3.04
C PHE A 22 -6.85 1.68 3.57
N GLU A 23 -6.65 0.54 2.91
CA GLU A 23 -7.09 -0.76 3.44
C GLU A 23 -6.45 -1.09 4.80
N ARG A 24 -5.20 -0.63 5.03
CA ARG A 24 -4.58 -0.75 6.34
C ARG A 24 -5.25 0.14 7.38
N LEU A 25 -5.60 1.38 7.02
CA LEU A 25 -6.36 2.26 7.90
C LEU A 25 -7.73 1.67 8.24
N ILE A 26 -8.44 1.12 7.25
CA ILE A 26 -9.71 0.40 7.42
C ILE A 26 -9.55 -0.72 8.46
N SER A 27 -8.43 -1.46 8.43
CA SER A 27 -8.17 -2.54 9.39
C SER A 27 -8.08 -2.07 10.85
N PHE A 28 -7.80 -0.78 11.10
CA PHE A 28 -7.71 -0.22 12.45
C PHE A 28 -9.01 0.37 12.95
N VAL A 29 -9.75 1.07 12.08
CA VAL A 29 -10.89 1.92 12.51
C VAL A 29 -12.22 1.52 11.87
N GLY A 30 -12.23 0.59 10.93
CA GLY A 30 -13.40 0.28 10.10
C GLY A 30 -13.50 1.22 8.89
N PHE A 31 -14.33 0.85 7.90
CA PHE A 31 -14.38 1.53 6.61
C PHE A 31 -14.89 2.97 6.71
N GLU A 32 -16.05 3.17 7.33
CA GLU A 32 -16.66 4.50 7.43
C GLU A 32 -15.76 5.47 8.22
N ASN A 33 -15.17 4.99 9.31
CA ASN A 33 -14.26 5.80 10.11
C ASN A 33 -12.96 6.09 9.36
N ALA A 34 -12.44 5.15 8.55
CA ALA A 34 -11.24 5.41 7.75
C ALA A 34 -11.47 6.55 6.76
N ALA A 35 -12.64 6.59 6.11
CA ALA A 35 -13.01 7.67 5.21
C ALA A 35 -13.11 9.03 5.93
N ILE A 36 -13.70 9.06 7.14
CA ILE A 36 -13.75 10.29 7.97
C ILE A 36 -12.35 10.71 8.41
N THR A 37 -11.54 9.75 8.87
CA THR A 37 -10.18 10.00 9.40
C THR A 37 -9.27 10.62 8.35
N LEU A 38 -9.45 10.31 7.06
CA LEU A 38 -8.68 10.91 5.97
C LEU A 38 -8.95 12.41 5.77
N VAL A 39 -10.15 12.90 6.10
CA VAL A 39 -10.54 14.29 5.88
C VAL A 39 -10.60 15.11 7.18
N ASP A 40 -10.44 14.46 8.32
CA ASP A 40 -10.39 15.10 9.64
C ASP A 40 -9.01 15.71 9.88
N GLU A 41 -8.96 17.05 9.92
CA GLU A 41 -7.75 17.84 10.16
C GLU A 41 -7.04 17.47 11.47
N ASP A 42 -7.80 17.09 12.52
CA ASP A 42 -7.22 16.69 13.80
C ASP A 42 -6.52 15.32 13.73
N GLN A 43 -6.91 14.49 12.75
CA GLN A 43 -6.34 13.15 12.55
C GLN A 43 -5.24 13.10 11.48
N LYS A 44 -5.17 14.09 10.58
CA LYS A 44 -4.20 14.11 9.47
C LYS A 44 -2.77 13.80 9.90
N LYS A 45 -2.29 14.42 10.99
CA LYS A 45 -0.93 14.17 11.49
C LYS A 45 -0.70 12.71 11.90
N ALA A 46 -1.70 12.06 12.49
CA ALA A 46 -1.62 10.66 12.87
C ALA A 46 -1.65 9.74 11.63
N VAL A 47 -2.49 10.07 10.63
CA VAL A 47 -2.56 9.37 9.35
C VAL A 47 -1.23 9.44 8.60
N HIS A 48 -0.66 10.64 8.45
CA HIS A 48 0.64 10.81 7.80
C HIS A 48 1.73 9.98 8.49
N ARG A 49 1.81 10.04 9.82
CA ARG A 49 2.79 9.25 10.58
C ARG A 49 2.59 7.74 10.39
N LEU A 50 1.34 7.28 10.34
CA LEU A 50 1.03 5.88 10.07
C LEU A 50 1.49 5.50 8.67
N PHE A 51 1.13 6.29 7.67
CA PHE A 51 1.42 5.98 6.29
C PHE A 51 2.92 6.04 5.97
N GLU A 52 3.66 7.01 6.49
CA GLU A 52 5.13 7.04 6.42
C GLU A 52 5.76 5.75 6.97
N LYS A 53 5.26 5.26 8.11
CA LYS A 53 5.74 4.00 8.71
C LYS A 53 5.36 2.78 7.88
N LEU A 54 4.21 2.80 7.22
CA LEU A 54 3.82 1.75 6.29
C LEU A 54 4.67 1.78 5.02
N THR A 55 5.04 2.96 4.52
CA THR A 55 5.96 3.10 3.38
C THR A 55 7.31 2.47 3.71
N ASP A 56 7.91 2.78 4.86
CA ASP A 56 9.15 2.14 5.34
C ASP A 56 9.00 0.61 5.34
N PHE A 57 7.89 0.11 5.89
CA PHE A 57 7.59 -1.31 5.97
C PHE A 57 7.43 -1.97 4.59
N TYR A 58 6.69 -1.35 3.66
CA TYR A 58 6.45 -1.91 2.32
C TYR A 58 7.72 -1.90 1.47
N ILE A 59 8.59 -0.90 1.64
CA ILE A 59 9.92 -0.89 1.01
C ILE A 59 10.76 -2.08 1.52
N GLU A 60 10.82 -2.28 2.84
CA GLU A 60 11.53 -3.44 3.41
C GLU A 60 10.93 -4.76 2.91
N TYR A 61 9.60 -4.87 2.90
CA TYR A 61 8.92 -6.07 2.43
C TYR A 61 9.20 -6.37 0.96
N ALA A 62 9.17 -5.37 0.08
CA ALA A 62 9.54 -5.49 -1.31
C ALA A 62 11.00 -5.96 -1.49
N GLN A 63 11.92 -5.44 -0.68
CA GLN A 63 13.32 -5.88 -0.68
C GLN A 63 13.46 -7.35 -0.25
N LEU A 64 12.68 -7.81 0.74
CA LEU A 64 12.68 -9.21 1.15
C LEU A 64 12.10 -10.12 0.06
N LEU A 65 11.01 -9.71 -0.60
CA LEU A 65 10.43 -10.43 -1.73
C LEU A 65 11.45 -10.59 -2.86
N HIS A 66 12.15 -9.52 -3.23
CA HIS A 66 13.20 -9.58 -4.22
C HIS A 66 14.36 -10.49 -3.77
N ARG A 67 14.87 -10.28 -2.55
CA ARG A 67 16.04 -11.02 -2.03
C ARG A 67 15.83 -12.53 -1.96
N TYR A 68 14.66 -12.96 -1.50
CA TYR A 68 14.42 -14.37 -1.20
C TYR A 68 13.61 -15.09 -2.28
N LEU A 69 12.79 -14.37 -3.04
CA LEU A 69 11.88 -14.95 -4.03
C LEU A 69 12.18 -14.46 -5.46
N ASN A 70 13.15 -13.58 -5.66
CA ASN A 70 13.47 -13.00 -6.95
C ASN A 70 12.26 -12.33 -7.63
N VAL A 71 11.35 -11.75 -6.83
CA VAL A 71 10.24 -10.94 -7.33
C VAL A 71 10.81 -9.69 -7.98
N GLU A 72 10.39 -9.41 -9.21
CA GLU A 72 10.85 -8.27 -10.02
C GLU A 72 9.70 -7.30 -10.32
N TRP A 73 8.45 -7.77 -10.22
CA TRP A 73 7.26 -6.94 -10.34
C TRP A 73 6.42 -7.09 -9.08
N ILE A 74 6.06 -5.95 -8.47
CA ILE A 74 5.09 -5.88 -7.39
C ILE A 74 3.87 -5.07 -7.84
N GLU A 75 2.68 -5.66 -7.70
CA GLU A 75 1.43 -4.91 -7.68
C GLU A 75 1.17 -4.45 -6.25
N PHE A 76 1.09 -3.13 -6.03
CA PHE A 76 0.70 -2.56 -4.75
C PHE A 76 -0.78 -2.21 -4.81
N HIS A 77 -1.60 -3.06 -4.20
CA HIS A 77 -3.05 -2.92 -4.19
C HIS A 77 -3.49 -2.01 -3.04
N ASP A 78 -4.46 -1.14 -3.31
CA ASP A 78 -5.20 -0.38 -2.32
C ASP A 78 -6.60 -0.10 -2.90
N ASP A 79 -7.61 0.05 -2.04
CA ASP A 79 -8.98 0.36 -2.45
C ASP A 79 -9.38 1.77 -2.00
N TRP A 80 -9.23 2.74 -2.90
CA TRP A 80 -9.26 4.19 -2.66
C TRP A 80 -10.28 4.89 -3.58
N GLY A 81 -10.99 4.09 -4.40
CA GLY A 81 -11.89 4.56 -5.42
C GLY A 81 -12.44 3.43 -6.27
N ASN A 82 -13.44 3.74 -7.06
CA ASN A 82 -13.90 2.88 -8.14
C ASN A 82 -13.33 3.36 -9.48
N GLN A 83 -13.59 2.61 -10.55
CA GLN A 83 -13.12 2.92 -11.91
C GLN A 83 -13.45 4.35 -12.41
N ARG A 84 -14.51 4.99 -11.88
CA ARG A 84 -15.01 6.30 -12.32
C ARG A 84 -14.69 7.44 -11.36
N SER A 85 -14.42 7.16 -10.08
CA SER A 85 -14.19 8.21 -9.08
C SER A 85 -13.42 7.70 -7.86
N LEU A 86 -12.67 8.60 -7.24
CA LEU A 86 -12.11 8.42 -5.91
C LEU A 86 -13.23 8.39 -4.84
N MET A 87 -12.96 7.77 -3.70
CA MET A 87 -13.84 7.82 -2.53
C MET A 87 -13.76 9.16 -1.79
N PHE A 88 -12.64 9.87 -1.94
CA PHE A 88 -12.36 11.19 -1.38
C PHE A 88 -11.99 12.19 -2.47
N SER A 89 -11.84 13.46 -2.11
CA SER A 89 -11.49 14.51 -3.08
C SER A 89 -10.11 14.27 -3.69
N LEU A 90 -9.90 14.77 -4.92
CA LEU A 90 -8.58 14.72 -5.57
C LEU A 90 -7.51 15.48 -4.77
N GLU A 91 -7.92 16.51 -4.02
CA GLU A 91 -7.04 17.26 -3.13
C GLU A 91 -6.56 16.40 -1.96
N THR A 92 -7.48 15.72 -1.26
CA THR A 92 -7.16 14.77 -0.19
C THR A 92 -6.22 13.68 -0.68
N HIS A 93 -6.44 13.15 -1.88
CA HIS A 93 -5.54 12.16 -2.47
C HIS A 93 -4.13 12.70 -2.70
N ARG A 94 -4.01 13.91 -3.25
CA ARG A 94 -2.71 14.54 -3.54
C ARG A 94 -1.94 14.91 -2.29
N GLU A 95 -2.64 15.22 -1.20
CA GLU A 95 -2.05 15.54 0.09
C GLU A 95 -1.59 14.28 0.81
N ILE A 96 -2.44 13.24 0.88
CA ILE A 96 -2.24 12.14 1.82
C ILE A 96 -1.58 10.93 1.16
N ILE A 97 -2.01 10.56 -0.05
CA ILE A 97 -1.57 9.30 -0.69
C ILE A 97 -0.45 9.55 -1.69
N PHE A 98 -0.60 10.54 -2.58
CA PHE A 98 0.35 10.81 -3.66
C PHE A 98 1.81 11.00 -3.21
N PRO A 99 2.13 11.65 -2.05
CA PRO A 99 3.52 11.82 -1.62
C PRO A 99 4.22 10.52 -1.20
N LEU A 100 3.47 9.43 -1.05
CA LEU A 100 3.93 8.13 -0.56
C LEU A 100 4.03 7.08 -1.67
N CYS A 101 3.64 7.44 -2.90
CA CYS A 101 3.67 6.61 -4.09
C CYS A 101 4.96 6.84 -4.91
#